data_AF-A0AA39SU06-F1
#
_entry.id   AF-A0AA39SU06-F1
#
_cell.length_a   1.000
_cell.length_b   1.000
_cell.length_c   1.000
_cell.angle_alpha   90.00
_cell.angle_beta   90.00
_cell.angle_gamma   90.00
#
_symmetry.space_group_name_H-M   'P 1'
#
loop_
_entity.id
_entity.type
_entity.pdbx_description
1 polymer ?
#
loop_
_entity_poly.entity_id
_entity_poly.type
_entity_poly.pdbx_seq_one_letter_code
_entity_poly.pdbx_strand_id
1 'polypeptide(L)'
;MSAPSSSSSSSSCHGDLMVAFGGTMRSMCHAWHASLQSWDKGVTSGIRGDWLVKTLLTQSLKMTSDIRDRLSWLEKVIRDPPEEDFTGLAVLAADNKDQIKILQQAHQDLLNSLESRLRGIEAVHTSVVEDMAEKARELQEAMAKKVRELQDEIVVLRKALSNNPSNSGDGPMSKIKVNITSMYLGGDTKLWWRTRLMDDLSAGRPKIDTWESLKKELKDQFLPCNTSWLARENLKKLKQSGSVRDYVKEFSSLILDIQNMSKEDKLFNFMSGLQT
;
A
#
# COMPACT_ATOMS: atom_id res chain seq x y z
N MET A 1 46.08 84.75 11.03
CA MET A 1 45.31 83.65 11.64
C MET A 1 44.83 82.76 10.51
N SER A 2 45.33 81.52 10.49
CA SER A 2 44.99 80.51 9.48
C SER A 2 43.55 80.05 9.65
N ALA A 3 42.81 79.91 8.53
CA ALA A 3 41.56 79.17 8.46
C ALA A 3 41.78 77.94 7.55
N PRO A 4 41.36 76.73 7.95
CA PRO A 4 41.65 75.52 7.20
C PRO A 4 40.69 75.32 6.03
N SER A 5 41.24 74.82 4.93
CA SER A 5 40.57 74.26 3.76
C SER A 5 39.69 73.07 4.15
N SER A 6 38.37 73.22 3.98
CA SER A 6 37.37 72.16 4.23
C SER A 6 36.41 72.01 3.05
N SER A 7 36.90 71.57 1.89
CA SER A 7 36.03 71.25 0.75
C SER A 7 36.44 70.00 -0.06
N SER A 8 37.41 69.21 0.42
CA SER A 8 37.96 68.09 -0.37
C SER A 8 37.53 66.69 0.12
N SER A 9 36.70 66.59 1.16
CA SER A 9 36.45 65.30 1.85
C SER A 9 35.05 64.71 1.59
N SER A 10 34.07 65.47 1.11
CA SER A 10 32.69 64.98 0.93
C SER A 10 32.43 64.31 -0.43
N SER A 11 33.17 64.70 -1.47
CA SER A 11 33.03 64.14 -2.84
C SER A 11 33.66 62.76 -2.98
N SER A 12 34.81 62.51 -2.32
CA SER A 12 35.46 61.19 -2.28
C SER A 12 34.57 60.13 -1.65
N CYS A 13 33.93 60.44 -0.51
CA CYS A 13 33.09 59.47 0.19
C CYS A 13 31.83 59.06 -0.60
N HIS A 14 31.29 59.94 -1.46
CA HIS A 14 30.13 59.61 -2.30
C HIS A 14 30.51 58.73 -3.50
N GLY A 15 31.66 58.99 -4.13
CA GLY A 15 32.20 58.15 -5.21
C GLY A 15 32.54 56.74 -4.72
N ASP A 16 33.15 56.62 -3.55
CA ASP A 16 33.55 55.33 -2.96
C ASP A 16 32.36 54.47 -2.55
N LEU A 17 31.29 55.08 -2.02
CA LEU A 17 30.04 54.38 -1.70
C LEU A 17 29.41 53.78 -2.97
N MET A 18 29.34 54.57 -4.04
CA MET A 18 28.70 54.18 -5.31
C MET A 18 29.49 53.09 -6.06
N VAL A 19 30.82 53.14 -6.02
CA VAL A 19 31.70 52.08 -6.57
C VAL A 19 31.56 50.79 -5.75
N ALA A 20 31.48 50.89 -4.41
CA ALA A 20 31.25 49.74 -3.54
C ALA A 20 29.88 49.07 -3.79
N PHE A 21 28.82 49.85 -4.04
CA PHE A 21 27.49 49.32 -4.38
C PHE A 21 27.46 48.64 -5.76
N GLY A 22 28.07 49.23 -6.79
CA GLY A 22 28.20 48.60 -8.12
C GLY A 22 29.01 47.30 -8.09
N GLY A 23 30.09 47.25 -7.30
CA GLY A 23 30.88 46.03 -7.08
C GLY A 23 30.09 44.91 -6.40
N THR A 24 29.18 45.26 -5.50
CA THR A 24 28.38 44.31 -4.71
C THR A 24 27.37 43.56 -5.60
N MET A 25 26.60 44.24 -6.46
CA MET A 25 25.69 43.55 -7.39
C MET A 25 26.44 42.68 -8.40
N ARG A 26 27.57 43.16 -8.94
CA ARG A 26 28.37 42.40 -9.90
C ARG A 26 28.83 41.07 -9.29
N SER A 27 29.32 41.11 -8.05
CA SER A 27 29.69 39.91 -7.29
C SER A 27 28.49 38.97 -7.08
N MET A 28 27.32 39.52 -6.75
CA MET A 28 26.10 38.74 -6.55
C MET A 28 25.59 38.08 -7.83
N CYS A 29 25.64 38.75 -8.98
CA CYS A 29 25.27 38.17 -10.27
C CYS A 29 26.23 37.06 -10.70
N HIS A 30 27.54 37.23 -10.50
CA HIS A 30 28.50 36.15 -10.76
C HIS A 30 28.29 34.94 -9.84
N ALA A 31 28.00 35.17 -8.55
CA ALA A 31 27.70 34.11 -7.61
C ALA A 31 26.39 33.37 -7.96
N TRP A 32 25.39 34.10 -8.44
CA TRP A 32 24.12 33.53 -8.91
C TRP A 32 24.31 32.67 -10.16
N HIS A 33 25.06 33.17 -11.15
CA HIS A 33 25.41 32.43 -12.37
C HIS A 33 26.25 31.17 -12.08
N ALA A 34 27.23 31.25 -11.18
CA ALA A 34 28.02 30.08 -10.77
C ALA A 34 27.18 29.02 -10.04
N SER A 35 26.20 29.45 -9.23
CA SER A 35 25.28 28.55 -8.53
C SER A 35 24.34 27.82 -9.50
N LEU A 36 23.89 28.50 -10.55
CA LEU A 36 23.09 27.91 -11.64
C LEU A 36 23.90 26.90 -12.48
N GLN A 37 25.15 27.23 -12.84
CA GLN A 37 26.03 26.28 -13.55
C GLN A 37 26.37 25.03 -12.73
N SER A 38 26.46 25.17 -11.40
CA SER A 38 26.65 24.02 -10.51
C SER A 38 25.39 23.15 -10.40
N TRP A 39 24.20 23.72 -10.58
CA TRP A 39 22.94 22.98 -10.58
C TRP A 39 22.77 22.13 -11.85
N ASP A 40 23.12 22.71 -13.00
CA ASP A 40 23.07 22.03 -14.31
C ASP A 40 23.98 20.79 -14.35
N LYS A 41 25.10 20.80 -13.61
CA LYS A 41 26.08 19.71 -13.55
C LYS A 41 25.78 18.61 -12.51
N GLY A 42 24.70 18.70 -11.72
CA GLY A 42 24.53 17.81 -10.57
C GLY A 42 23.09 17.51 -10.16
N VAL A 43 22.53 16.40 -10.66
CA VAL A 43 21.34 15.76 -10.10
C VAL A 43 21.77 14.48 -9.38
N THR A 44 21.52 14.35 -8.06
CA THR A 44 21.40 13.02 -7.40
C THR A 44 20.89 13.02 -5.95
N SER A 45 20.65 14.15 -5.26
CA SER A 45 20.05 14.09 -3.91
C SER A 45 19.09 15.23 -3.61
N GLY A 46 17.91 14.90 -3.08
CA GLY A 46 16.88 15.88 -2.67
C GLY A 46 17.36 16.90 -1.64
N ILE A 47 18.40 16.58 -0.87
CA ILE A 47 19.06 17.48 0.09
C ILE A 47 19.78 18.64 -0.63
N ARG A 48 20.32 18.42 -1.84
CA ARG A 48 20.94 19.50 -2.62
C ARG A 48 19.92 20.44 -3.24
N GLY A 49 18.72 19.97 -3.58
CA GLY A 49 17.66 20.80 -4.15
C GLY A 49 17.16 21.87 -3.17
N ASP A 50 16.90 21.50 -1.92
CA ASP A 50 16.46 22.44 -0.87
C ASP A 50 17.56 23.47 -0.53
N TRP A 51 18.82 23.05 -0.47
CA TRP A 51 19.95 23.98 -0.28
C TRP A 51 20.09 24.97 -1.44
N LEU A 52 19.93 24.52 -2.69
CA LEU A 52 20.03 25.38 -3.86
C LEU A 52 18.85 26.36 -3.95
N VAL A 53 17.62 25.89 -3.68
CA VAL A 53 16.43 26.75 -3.62
C VAL A 53 16.59 27.82 -2.54
N LYS A 54 17.05 27.45 -1.33
CA LYS A 54 17.33 28.41 -0.25
C LYS A 54 18.43 29.41 -0.62
N THR A 55 19.49 28.96 -1.28
CA THR A 55 20.60 29.81 -1.71
C THR A 55 20.16 30.81 -2.78
N LEU A 56 19.40 30.35 -3.78
CA LEU A 56 18.85 31.20 -4.83
C LEU A 56 17.81 32.19 -4.29
N LEU A 57 16.94 31.76 -3.36
CA LEU A 57 15.98 32.64 -2.67
C LEU A 57 16.72 33.71 -1.86
N THR A 58 17.77 33.34 -1.13
CA THR A 58 18.56 34.28 -0.32
C THR A 58 19.27 35.30 -1.21
N GLN A 59 19.86 34.87 -2.33
CA GLN A 59 20.50 35.76 -3.30
C GLN A 59 19.46 36.70 -3.96
N SER A 60 18.29 36.19 -4.34
CA SER A 60 17.20 36.98 -4.92
C SER A 60 16.62 38.01 -3.93
N LEU A 61 16.44 37.63 -2.67
CA LEU A 61 16.00 38.55 -1.60
C LEU A 61 17.01 39.65 -1.34
N LYS A 62 18.30 39.32 -1.34
CA LYS A 62 19.36 40.31 -1.16
C LYS A 62 19.43 41.27 -2.35
N MET A 63 19.21 40.77 -3.56
CA MET A 63 19.21 41.57 -4.79
C MET A 63 18.00 42.50 -4.89
N THR A 64 16.82 42.05 -4.43
CA THR A 64 15.61 42.88 -4.36
C THR A 64 15.69 43.95 -3.28
N SER A 65 16.37 43.70 -2.15
CA SER A 65 16.70 44.73 -1.16
C SER A 65 17.62 45.80 -1.74
N ASP A 66 18.70 45.39 -2.40
CA ASP A 66 19.69 46.32 -2.96
C ASP A 66 19.07 47.21 -4.07
N ILE A 67 18.22 46.64 -4.93
CA ILE A 67 17.46 47.41 -5.94
C ILE A 67 16.53 48.43 -5.28
N ARG A 68 15.85 48.06 -4.18
CA ARG A 68 14.97 48.96 -3.43
C ARG A 68 15.73 50.14 -2.84
N ASP A 69 16.88 49.86 -2.22
CA ASP A 69 17.72 50.89 -1.60
C ASP A 69 18.24 51.88 -2.65
N ARG A 70 18.57 51.39 -3.85
CA ARG A 70 18.99 52.23 -4.99
C ARG A 70 17.84 53.05 -5.58
N LEU A 71 16.62 52.51 -5.64
CA LEU A 71 15.44 53.27 -6.05
C LEU A 71 15.15 54.41 -5.06
N SER A 72 15.23 54.14 -3.75
CA SER A 72 15.06 55.18 -2.73
C SER A 72 16.15 56.25 -2.77
N TRP A 73 17.38 55.87 -3.12
CA TRP A 73 18.45 56.84 -3.36
C TRP A 73 18.21 57.69 -4.61
N LEU A 74 17.80 57.08 -5.73
CA LEU A 74 17.45 57.81 -6.95
C LEU A 74 16.27 58.78 -6.74
N GLU A 75 15.25 58.37 -5.98
CA GLU A 75 14.13 59.24 -5.61
C GLU A 75 14.58 60.46 -4.80
N LYS A 76 15.61 60.33 -3.96
CA LYS A 76 16.22 61.46 -3.25
C LYS A 76 17.01 62.38 -4.18
N VAL A 77 17.79 61.82 -5.09
CA VAL A 77 18.61 62.59 -6.05
C VAL A 77 17.76 63.34 -7.07
N ILE A 78 16.63 62.77 -7.50
CA ILE A 78 15.67 63.46 -8.38
C ILE A 78 14.97 64.61 -7.66
N ARG A 79 14.75 64.48 -6.34
CA ARG A 79 14.10 65.49 -5.51
C ARG A 79 14.99 66.71 -5.25
N ASP A 80 16.29 66.49 -5.06
CA ASP A 80 17.31 67.54 -4.90
C ASP A 80 18.54 67.20 -5.76
N PRO A 81 18.63 67.71 -7.00
CA PRO A 81 19.71 67.38 -7.91
C PRO A 81 21.03 68.07 -7.49
N PRO A 82 22.12 67.32 -7.28
CA PRO A 82 23.42 67.91 -6.96
C PRO A 82 24.01 68.66 -8.17
N GLU A 83 24.75 69.75 -7.92
CA GLU A 83 25.34 70.61 -8.96
C GLU A 83 26.56 69.97 -9.69
N GLU A 84 27.07 68.81 -9.27
CA GLU A 84 28.25 68.17 -9.89
C GLU A 84 28.01 66.79 -10.53
N ASP A 85 28.63 66.68 -11.71
CA ASP A 85 28.87 65.59 -12.65
C ASP A 85 28.01 64.29 -12.62
N PHE A 86 27.17 64.16 -13.66
CA PHE A 86 26.28 63.02 -13.94
C PHE A 86 27.00 61.80 -14.55
N THR A 87 28.31 61.87 -14.81
CA THR A 87 29.09 60.77 -15.39
C THR A 87 29.00 59.47 -14.58
N GLY A 88 28.99 59.55 -13.23
CA GLY A 88 28.82 58.37 -12.36
C GLY A 88 27.47 57.66 -12.50
N LEU A 89 26.40 58.42 -12.78
CA LEU A 89 25.05 57.87 -13.01
C LEU A 89 24.95 57.12 -14.34
N ALA A 90 25.62 57.62 -15.38
CA ALA A 90 25.67 56.97 -16.69
C ALA A 90 26.41 55.62 -16.64
N VAL A 91 27.52 55.55 -15.89
CA VAL A 91 28.28 54.29 -15.68
C VAL A 91 27.44 53.26 -14.93
N LEU A 92 26.72 53.67 -13.88
CA LEU A 92 25.82 52.78 -13.14
C LEU A 92 24.61 52.32 -13.97
N ALA A 93 24.07 53.19 -14.82
CA ALA A 93 22.98 52.83 -15.73
C ALA A 93 23.45 51.81 -16.79
N ALA A 94 24.68 51.95 -17.30
CA ALA A 94 25.29 50.98 -18.21
C ALA A 94 25.54 49.63 -17.51
N ASP A 95 26.09 49.64 -16.30
CA ASP A 95 26.31 48.41 -15.52
C ASP A 95 24.99 47.68 -15.22
N ASN A 96 23.96 48.41 -14.78
CA ASN A 96 22.63 47.83 -14.56
C ASN A 96 22.05 47.20 -15.83
N LYS A 97 22.23 47.85 -16.98
CA LYS A 97 21.75 47.35 -18.27
C LYS A 97 22.42 46.02 -18.62
N ASP A 98 23.71 45.88 -18.37
CA ASP A 98 24.42 44.63 -18.63
C ASP A 98 24.11 43.55 -17.59
N GLN A 99 23.91 43.90 -16.32
CA GLN A 99 23.41 42.97 -15.31
C GLN A 99 22.02 42.43 -15.65
N ILE A 100 21.10 43.29 -16.13
CA ILE A 100 19.76 42.87 -16.56
C ILE A 100 19.85 41.85 -17.72
N LYS A 101 20.75 42.06 -18.69
CA LYS A 101 20.94 41.09 -19.78
C LYS A 101 21.44 39.74 -19.27
N ILE A 102 22.40 39.73 -18.34
CA ILE A 102 22.93 38.50 -17.73
C ILE A 102 21.81 37.74 -17.01
N LEU A 103 20.98 38.45 -16.24
CA LEU A 103 19.83 37.86 -15.55
C LEU A 103 18.79 37.29 -16.53
N GLN A 104 18.48 38.02 -17.60
CA GLN A 104 17.56 37.57 -18.63
C GLN A 104 18.05 36.30 -19.32
N GLN A 105 19.35 36.25 -19.67
CA GLN A 105 19.94 35.05 -20.28
C GLN A 105 19.90 33.85 -19.33
N ALA A 106 20.33 34.04 -18.08
CA ALA A 106 20.31 32.98 -17.09
C ALA A 106 18.88 32.48 -16.77
N HIS A 107 17.88 33.37 -16.81
CA HIS A 107 16.48 32.97 -16.71
C HIS A 107 16.05 32.09 -17.90
N GLN A 108 16.43 32.48 -19.12
CA GLN A 108 16.12 31.71 -20.32
C GLN A 108 16.79 30.33 -20.32
N ASP A 109 18.05 30.25 -19.87
CA ASP A 109 18.77 28.99 -19.75
C ASP A 109 18.10 28.05 -18.73
N LEU A 110 17.62 28.60 -17.60
CA LEU A 110 16.86 27.85 -16.61
C LEU A 110 15.53 27.33 -17.17
N LEU A 111 14.79 28.16 -17.92
CA LEU A 111 13.54 27.72 -18.58
C LEU A 111 13.81 26.58 -19.56
N ASN A 112 14.84 26.69 -20.41
CA ASN A 112 15.21 25.65 -21.35
C ASN A 112 15.62 24.34 -20.66
N SER A 113 16.36 24.43 -19.54
CA SER A 113 16.74 23.28 -18.71
C SER A 113 15.51 22.59 -18.10
N LEU A 114 14.56 23.37 -17.56
CA LEU A 114 13.31 22.85 -17.01
C LEU A 114 12.46 22.16 -18.09
N GLU A 115 12.30 22.77 -19.26
CA GLU A 115 11.57 22.15 -20.36
C GLU A 115 12.22 20.84 -20.84
N SER A 116 13.55 20.78 -20.88
CA SER A 116 14.28 19.57 -21.25
C SER A 116 14.04 18.44 -20.24
N ARG A 117 14.07 18.76 -18.94
CA ARG A 117 13.76 17.80 -17.88
C ARG A 117 12.30 17.35 -17.89
N LEU A 118 11.36 18.26 -18.17
CA LEU A 118 9.94 17.93 -18.30
C LEU A 118 9.72 16.95 -19.44
N ARG A 119 10.32 17.20 -20.62
CA ARG A 119 10.31 16.27 -21.76
C ARG A 119 10.89 14.90 -21.39
N GLY A 120 11.98 14.88 -20.62
CA GLY A 120 12.56 13.62 -20.13
C GLY A 120 11.61 12.83 -19.23
N ILE A 121 10.90 13.51 -18.33
CA ILE A 121 9.89 12.89 -17.46
C ILE A 121 8.71 12.36 -18.29
N GLU A 122 8.21 13.14 -19.25
CA GLU A 122 7.12 12.73 -20.15
C GLU A 122 7.49 11.49 -20.98
N ALA A 123 8.72 11.42 -21.48
CA ALA A 123 9.21 10.25 -22.23
C ALA A 123 9.30 9.01 -21.34
N VAL A 124 9.82 9.13 -20.11
CA VAL A 124 9.87 8.02 -19.15
C VAL A 124 8.46 7.61 -18.71
N HIS A 125 7.55 8.56 -18.49
CA HIS A 125 6.18 8.25 -18.13
C HIS A 125 5.48 7.48 -19.25
N THR A 126 5.62 7.94 -20.49
CA THR A 126 5.05 7.28 -21.67
C THR A 126 5.55 5.85 -21.80
N SER A 127 6.87 5.62 -21.72
CA SER A 127 7.44 4.28 -21.85
C SER A 127 7.03 3.33 -20.72
N VAL A 128 6.93 3.84 -19.49
CA VAL A 128 6.44 3.07 -18.33
C VAL A 128 4.97 2.70 -18.49
N VAL A 129 4.13 3.62 -18.97
CA VAL A 129 2.71 3.35 -19.24
C VAL A 129 2.55 2.30 -20.34
N GLU A 130 3.34 2.39 -21.41
CA GLU A 130 3.34 1.41 -22.49
C GLU A 130 3.77 0.01 -22.02
N ASP A 131 4.85 -0.10 -21.24
CA ASP A 131 5.30 -1.38 -20.65
C ASP A 131 4.26 -1.98 -19.70
N MET A 132 3.60 -1.16 -18.89
CA MET A 132 2.50 -1.63 -18.03
C MET A 132 1.28 -2.08 -18.83
N ALA A 133 0.91 -1.35 -19.89
CA ALA A 133 -0.20 -1.71 -20.76
C ALA A 133 0.05 -3.06 -21.46
N GLU A 134 1.28 -3.29 -21.90
CA GLU A 134 1.68 -4.54 -22.54
C GLU A 134 1.61 -5.73 -21.57
N LYS A 135 2.17 -5.57 -20.36
CA LYS A 135 2.07 -6.59 -19.31
C LYS A 135 0.62 -6.89 -18.90
N ALA A 136 -0.23 -5.87 -18.86
CA ALA A 136 -1.65 -6.05 -18.57
C ALA A 136 -2.35 -6.87 -19.67
N ARG A 137 -2.02 -6.61 -20.94
CA ARG A 137 -2.55 -7.35 -22.08
C ARG A 137 -2.12 -8.82 -22.05
N GLU A 138 -0.84 -9.11 -21.79
CA GLU A 138 -0.33 -10.48 -21.65
C GLU A 138 -1.04 -11.25 -20.54
N LEU A 139 -1.22 -10.61 -19.37
CA LEU A 139 -1.93 -11.23 -18.25
C LEU A 139 -3.40 -11.50 -18.59
N GLN A 140 -4.07 -10.57 -19.29
CA GLN A 140 -5.45 -10.72 -19.71
C GLN A 140 -5.61 -11.87 -20.72
N GLU A 141 -4.68 -12.03 -21.67
CA GLU A 141 -4.67 -13.15 -22.62
C GLU A 141 -4.43 -14.50 -21.93
N ALA A 142 -3.47 -14.55 -20.98
CA ALA A 142 -3.20 -15.75 -20.19
C ALA A 142 -4.43 -16.16 -19.36
N MET A 143 -5.10 -15.20 -18.73
CA MET A 143 -6.32 -15.44 -17.96
C MET A 143 -7.46 -15.92 -18.88
N ALA A 144 -7.65 -15.29 -20.04
CA ALA A 144 -8.66 -15.71 -21.01
C ALA A 144 -8.41 -17.12 -21.56
N LYS A 145 -7.14 -17.52 -21.72
CA LYS A 145 -6.77 -18.90 -22.07
C LYS A 145 -7.19 -19.87 -20.96
N LYS A 146 -6.87 -19.56 -19.69
CA LYS A 146 -7.23 -20.45 -18.57
C LYS A 146 -8.73 -20.57 -18.38
N VAL A 147 -9.48 -19.48 -18.57
CA VAL A 147 -10.95 -19.49 -18.52
C VAL A 147 -11.51 -20.41 -19.60
N ARG A 148 -10.99 -20.36 -20.83
CA ARG A 148 -11.41 -21.28 -21.90
C ARG A 148 -11.11 -22.73 -21.59
N GLU A 149 -9.91 -23.04 -21.10
CA GLU A 149 -9.53 -24.40 -20.69
C GLU A 149 -10.49 -24.96 -19.63
N LEU A 150 -10.81 -24.16 -18.60
CA LEU A 150 -11.77 -24.57 -17.57
C LEU A 150 -13.19 -24.72 -18.11
N GLN A 151 -13.61 -23.85 -19.03
CA GLN A 151 -14.91 -23.98 -19.70
C GLN A 151 -14.99 -25.28 -20.51
N ASP A 152 -13.94 -25.64 -21.23
CA ASP A 152 -13.86 -26.88 -22.00
C ASP A 152 -13.92 -28.11 -21.08
N GLU A 153 -13.18 -28.11 -19.95
CA GLU A 153 -13.26 -29.17 -18.94
C GLU A 153 -14.69 -29.32 -18.39
N ILE A 154 -15.36 -28.21 -18.07
CA ILE A 154 -16.76 -28.22 -17.60
C ILE A 154 -17.69 -28.83 -18.65
N VAL A 155 -17.49 -28.52 -19.95
CA VAL A 155 -18.30 -29.09 -21.03
C VAL A 155 -18.11 -30.60 -21.12
N VAL A 156 -16.87 -31.09 -21.04
CA VAL A 156 -16.57 -32.53 -21.03
C VAL A 156 -17.23 -33.22 -19.83
N LEU A 157 -17.10 -32.64 -18.63
CA LEU A 157 -17.72 -33.17 -17.42
C LEU A 157 -19.25 -33.19 -17.52
N ARG A 158 -19.87 -32.12 -18.06
CA ARG A 158 -21.32 -32.04 -18.27
C ARG A 158 -21.80 -33.10 -19.27
N LYS A 159 -21.05 -33.34 -20.34
CA LYS A 159 -21.37 -34.36 -21.35
C LYS A 159 -21.25 -35.78 -20.79
N ALA A 160 -20.21 -36.04 -19.99
CA ALA A 160 -20.07 -37.31 -19.27
C ALA A 160 -21.22 -37.55 -18.28
N LEU A 161 -21.72 -36.48 -17.65
CA LEU A 161 -22.88 -36.53 -16.77
C LEU A 161 -24.19 -36.78 -17.53
N SER A 162 -24.38 -36.16 -18.70
CA SER A 162 -25.60 -36.27 -19.50
C SER A 162 -25.73 -37.60 -20.27
N ASN A 163 -24.61 -38.23 -20.65
CA ASN A 163 -24.61 -39.46 -21.43
C ASN A 163 -24.84 -40.73 -20.59
N ASN A 164 -25.23 -40.61 -19.32
CA ASN A 164 -25.48 -41.74 -18.44
C ASN A 164 -26.97 -41.87 -18.11
N PRO A 165 -27.78 -42.53 -18.96
CA PRO A 165 -29.19 -42.74 -18.68
C PRO A 165 -29.32 -43.97 -17.79
N SER A 166 -29.28 -43.81 -16.47
CA SER A 166 -29.74 -44.86 -15.56
C SER A 166 -30.26 -44.29 -14.25
N ASN A 167 -31.58 -44.34 -14.17
CA ASN A 167 -32.47 -44.01 -13.08
C ASN A 167 -32.34 -45.02 -11.91
N SER A 168 -31.18 -45.05 -11.26
CA SER A 168 -31.03 -45.68 -9.95
C SER A 168 -30.06 -44.83 -9.13
N GLY A 169 -30.40 -44.56 -7.87
CA GLY A 169 -29.71 -43.60 -6.99
C GLY A 169 -28.24 -43.90 -6.66
N ASP A 170 -27.58 -44.81 -7.38
CA ASP A 170 -26.20 -45.25 -7.18
C ASP A 170 -25.33 -45.13 -8.45
N GLY A 171 -25.47 -44.00 -9.14
CA GLY A 171 -24.63 -43.66 -10.29
C GLY A 171 -23.21 -43.19 -9.95
N PRO A 172 -22.38 -42.83 -10.95
CA PRO A 172 -21.00 -42.33 -10.78
C PRO A 172 -20.85 -41.18 -9.78
N MET A 173 -21.94 -40.43 -9.58
CA MET A 173 -22.04 -39.36 -8.60
C MET A 173 -21.79 -39.84 -7.16
N SER A 174 -22.20 -41.07 -6.81
CA SER A 174 -21.93 -41.67 -5.50
C SER A 174 -20.42 -41.89 -5.30
N LYS A 175 -19.71 -42.37 -6.33
CA LYS A 175 -18.26 -42.58 -6.29
C LYS A 175 -17.48 -41.27 -6.18
N ILE A 176 -17.90 -40.23 -6.91
CA ILE A 176 -17.30 -38.89 -6.83
C ILE A 176 -17.49 -38.31 -5.42
N LYS A 177 -18.69 -38.42 -4.84
CA LYS A 177 -18.98 -37.98 -3.47
C LYS A 177 -18.09 -38.68 -2.44
N VAL A 178 -17.95 -40.01 -2.51
CA VAL A 178 -17.06 -40.78 -1.63
C VAL A 178 -15.62 -40.30 -1.75
N ASN A 179 -15.13 -40.10 -2.97
CA ASN A 179 -13.76 -39.64 -3.21
C ASN A 179 -13.50 -38.24 -2.64
N ILE A 180 -14.38 -37.27 -2.94
CA ILE A 180 -14.26 -35.90 -2.42
C ILE A 180 -14.31 -35.91 -0.89
N THR A 181 -15.27 -36.61 -0.28
CA THR A 181 -15.37 -36.67 1.18
C THR A 181 -14.12 -37.26 1.81
N SER A 182 -13.52 -38.29 1.20
CA SER A 182 -12.26 -38.87 1.70
C SER A 182 -11.10 -37.86 1.76
N MET A 183 -11.07 -36.87 0.86
CA MET A 183 -10.06 -35.81 0.85
C MET A 183 -10.22 -34.85 2.04
N TYR A 184 -11.46 -34.62 2.48
CA TYR A 184 -11.80 -33.73 3.60
C TYR A 184 -11.77 -34.42 4.97
N LEU A 185 -11.58 -35.74 5.05
CA LEU A 185 -11.38 -36.42 6.33
C LEU A 185 -10.09 -35.93 7.02
N GLY A 186 -10.17 -35.68 8.32
CA GLY A 186 -9.06 -35.24 9.17
C GLY A 186 -8.92 -36.09 10.44
N GLY A 187 -7.80 -35.93 11.15
CA GLY A 187 -7.54 -36.61 12.42
C GLY A 187 -7.69 -38.14 12.35
N ASP A 188 -8.29 -38.71 13.39
CA ASP A 188 -8.49 -40.16 13.55
C ASP A 188 -9.39 -40.76 12.45
N THR A 189 -10.32 -39.98 11.90
CA THR A 189 -11.19 -40.40 10.80
C THR A 189 -10.40 -40.66 9.51
N LYS A 190 -9.34 -39.89 9.25
CA LYS A 190 -8.46 -40.11 8.08
C LYS A 190 -7.59 -41.34 8.25
N LEU A 191 -7.10 -41.60 9.47
CA LEU A 191 -6.34 -42.81 9.79
C LEU A 191 -7.21 -44.05 9.61
N TRP A 192 -8.41 -44.04 10.18
CA TRP A 192 -9.40 -45.09 9.99
C TRP A 192 -9.69 -45.37 8.51
N TRP A 193 -9.93 -44.33 7.70
CA TRP A 193 -10.20 -44.49 6.26
C TRP A 193 -9.06 -45.21 5.52
N ARG A 194 -7.80 -44.89 5.85
CA ARG A 194 -6.64 -45.57 5.26
C ARG A 194 -6.57 -47.03 5.66
N THR A 195 -6.76 -47.36 6.94
CA THR A 195 -6.80 -48.74 7.42
C THR A 195 -7.95 -49.52 6.77
N ARG A 196 -9.15 -48.92 6.71
CA ARG A 196 -10.35 -49.50 6.11
C ARG A 196 -10.17 -49.85 4.62
N LEU A 197 -9.39 -49.06 3.87
CA LEU A 197 -9.02 -49.34 2.48
C LEU A 197 -7.98 -50.45 2.32
N MET A 198 -7.03 -50.58 3.26
CA MET A 198 -6.05 -51.68 3.27
C MET A 198 -6.70 -53.01 3.66
N ASP A 199 -7.68 -52.96 4.56
CA ASP A 199 -8.48 -54.11 4.97
C ASP A 199 -9.41 -54.60 3.86
N ASP A 200 -9.92 -53.72 2.99
CA ASP A 200 -10.69 -54.12 1.79
C ASP A 200 -9.89 -55.06 0.88
N LEU A 201 -8.58 -54.83 0.74
CA LEU A 201 -7.70 -55.61 -0.12
C LEU A 201 -7.28 -56.95 0.51
N SER A 202 -7.22 -57.02 1.84
CA SER A 202 -6.68 -58.17 2.57
C SER A 202 -7.74 -59.06 3.22
N ALA A 203 -8.88 -58.50 3.63
CA ALA A 203 -9.91 -59.18 4.43
C ALA A 203 -11.24 -59.42 3.69
N GLY A 204 -11.32 -59.10 2.38
CA GLY A 204 -12.52 -59.34 1.57
C GLY A 204 -13.75 -58.55 2.00
N ARG A 205 -13.57 -57.43 2.72
CA ARG A 205 -14.67 -56.54 3.09
C ARG A 205 -15.29 -55.90 1.83
N PRO A 206 -16.60 -55.61 1.85
CA PRO A 206 -17.23 -54.85 0.77
C PRO A 206 -16.60 -53.45 0.65
N LYS A 207 -16.23 -53.11 -0.58
CA LYS A 207 -15.70 -51.79 -0.94
C LYS A 207 -16.73 -50.71 -0.63
N ILE A 208 -16.30 -49.62 -0.01
CA ILE A 208 -17.12 -48.43 0.21
C ILE A 208 -17.12 -47.59 -1.07
N ASP A 209 -18.06 -47.85 -1.98
CA ASP A 209 -18.19 -47.13 -3.25
C ASP A 209 -19.49 -46.33 -3.40
N THR A 210 -20.37 -46.42 -2.40
CA THR A 210 -21.61 -45.62 -2.31
C THR A 210 -21.55 -44.64 -1.13
N TRP A 211 -22.21 -43.50 -1.29
CA TRP A 211 -22.30 -42.48 -0.25
C TRP A 211 -23.00 -43.01 1.02
N GLU A 212 -23.93 -43.94 0.84
CA GLU A 212 -24.76 -44.51 1.88
C GLU A 212 -23.96 -45.51 2.71
N SER A 213 -23.13 -46.32 2.06
CA SER A 213 -22.14 -47.20 2.71
C SER A 213 -21.15 -46.38 3.53
N LEU A 214 -20.61 -45.29 2.96
CA LEU A 214 -19.68 -44.39 3.68
C LEU A 214 -20.32 -43.78 4.93
N LYS A 215 -21.54 -43.23 4.81
CA LYS A 215 -22.28 -42.66 5.94
C LYS A 215 -22.52 -43.70 7.03
N LYS A 216 -22.93 -44.91 6.66
CA LYS A 216 -23.19 -45.99 7.62
C LYS A 216 -21.91 -46.38 8.36
N GLU A 217 -20.83 -46.63 7.65
CA GLU A 217 -19.58 -47.09 8.25
C GLU A 217 -18.95 -46.01 9.14
N LEU A 218 -19.00 -44.74 8.73
CA LEU A 218 -18.57 -43.61 9.58
C LEU A 218 -19.40 -43.55 10.87
N LYS A 219 -20.71 -43.79 10.78
CA LYS A 219 -21.57 -43.86 11.98
C LYS A 219 -21.19 -45.03 12.87
N ASP A 220 -21.04 -46.23 12.31
CA ASP A 220 -20.73 -47.42 13.10
C ASP A 220 -19.36 -47.34 13.80
N GLN A 221 -18.41 -46.56 13.25
CA GLN A 221 -17.05 -46.44 13.77
C GLN A 221 -16.88 -45.29 14.77
N PHE A 222 -17.57 -44.17 14.54
CA PHE A 222 -17.37 -42.95 15.34
C PHE A 222 -18.59 -42.57 16.18
N LEU A 223 -19.75 -43.20 15.98
CA LEU A 223 -20.88 -43.11 16.90
C LEU A 223 -20.99 -44.42 17.68
N PRO A 224 -20.79 -44.39 19.02
CA PRO A 224 -21.04 -45.56 19.84
C PRO A 224 -22.48 -46.03 19.65
N CYS A 225 -22.69 -47.31 19.29
CA CYS A 225 -24.03 -47.91 19.24
C CYS A 225 -24.73 -47.88 20.62
N ASN A 226 -23.98 -47.58 21.69
CA ASN A 226 -24.45 -47.50 23.07
C ASN A 226 -24.51 -46.06 23.62
N THR A 227 -24.45 -45.00 22.80
CA THR A 227 -24.50 -43.59 23.30
C THR A 227 -25.65 -43.39 24.28
N SER A 228 -26.83 -43.93 23.97
CA SER A 228 -27.99 -43.88 24.88
C SER A 228 -27.79 -44.66 26.17
N TRP A 229 -27.09 -45.80 26.13
CA TRP A 229 -26.81 -46.61 27.31
C TRP A 229 -25.75 -45.96 28.21
N LEU A 230 -24.65 -45.43 27.65
CA LEU A 230 -23.65 -44.67 28.39
C LEU A 230 -24.25 -43.39 28.97
N ALA A 231 -25.10 -42.70 28.20
CA ALA A 231 -25.80 -41.53 28.68
C ALA A 231 -26.71 -41.89 29.88
N ARG A 232 -27.41 -43.04 29.82
CA ARG A 232 -28.22 -43.56 30.95
C ARG A 232 -27.35 -43.93 32.16
N GLU A 233 -26.19 -44.54 31.95
CA GLU A 233 -25.27 -44.87 33.04
C GLU A 233 -24.70 -43.60 33.71
N ASN A 234 -24.29 -42.63 32.91
CA ASN A 234 -23.79 -41.34 33.39
C ASN A 234 -24.88 -40.54 34.07
N LEU A 235 -26.12 -40.56 33.56
CA LEU A 235 -27.26 -39.91 34.18
C LEU A 235 -27.56 -40.45 35.58
N LYS A 236 -27.43 -41.77 35.78
CA LYS A 236 -27.58 -42.40 37.11
C LYS A 236 -26.51 -41.94 38.10
N LYS A 237 -25.30 -41.66 37.62
CA LYS A 237 -24.16 -41.20 38.43
C LYS A 237 -24.13 -39.68 38.59
N LEU A 238 -24.93 -38.95 37.81
CA LEU A 238 -24.91 -37.49 37.78
C LEU A 238 -25.41 -36.92 39.10
N LYS A 239 -24.54 -36.15 39.76
CA LYS A 239 -24.81 -35.40 40.97
C LYS A 239 -24.32 -33.98 40.80
N GLN A 240 -25.07 -33.01 41.33
CA GLN A 240 -24.60 -31.64 41.40
C GLN A 240 -23.38 -31.56 42.32
N SER A 241 -22.22 -31.24 41.74
CA SER A 241 -20.95 -31.03 42.46
C SER A 241 -20.50 -29.56 42.47
N GLY A 242 -21.14 -28.71 41.66
CA GLY A 242 -20.82 -27.29 41.49
C GLY A 242 -22.07 -26.43 41.33
N SER A 243 -22.06 -25.49 40.38
CA SER A 243 -23.21 -24.61 40.15
C SER A 243 -24.39 -25.38 39.55
N VAL A 244 -25.61 -24.94 39.87
CA VAL A 244 -26.84 -25.49 39.25
C VAL A 244 -26.79 -25.35 37.73
N ARG A 245 -26.15 -24.28 37.21
CA ARG A 245 -26.01 -24.05 35.77
C ARG A 245 -25.16 -25.12 35.08
N ASP A 246 -24.05 -25.53 35.69
CA ASP A 246 -23.18 -26.57 35.13
C ASP A 246 -23.87 -27.93 35.18
N TYR A 247 -24.58 -28.21 36.29
CA TYR A 247 -25.42 -29.40 36.42
C TYR A 247 -26.52 -29.46 35.35
N VAL A 248 -27.25 -28.37 35.12
CA VAL A 248 -28.29 -28.29 34.08
C VAL A 248 -27.68 -28.53 32.70
N LYS A 249 -26.48 -28.00 32.42
CA LYS A 249 -25.77 -28.20 31.16
C LYS A 249 -25.42 -29.66 30.92
N GLU A 250 -24.82 -30.33 31.91
CA GLU A 250 -24.47 -31.76 31.83
C GLU A 250 -25.71 -32.65 31.73
N PHE A 251 -26.73 -32.39 32.54
CA PHE A 251 -28.01 -33.10 32.49
C PHE A 251 -28.65 -32.96 31.10
N SER A 252 -28.69 -31.76 30.54
CA SER A 252 -29.29 -31.50 29.22
C SER A 252 -28.53 -32.22 28.10
N SER A 253 -27.20 -32.27 28.17
CA SER A 253 -26.38 -33.02 27.22
C SER A 253 -26.73 -34.51 27.25
N LEU A 254 -26.84 -35.12 28.44
CA LEU A 254 -27.17 -36.53 28.58
C LEU A 254 -28.59 -36.86 28.10
N ILE A 255 -29.55 -35.95 28.32
CA ILE A 255 -30.93 -36.15 27.87
C ILE A 255 -31.06 -36.10 26.34
N LEU A 256 -30.22 -35.35 25.63
CA LEU A 256 -30.23 -35.32 24.17
C LEU A 256 -29.84 -36.68 23.56
N ASP A 257 -28.94 -37.43 24.23
CA ASP A 257 -28.53 -38.76 23.82
C ASP A 257 -29.53 -39.87 24.24
N ILE A 258 -30.53 -39.55 25.07
CA ILE A 258 -31.57 -40.47 25.54
C ILE A 258 -32.94 -40.08 24.94
N GLN A 259 -33.16 -40.49 23.69
CA GLN A 259 -34.32 -40.09 22.90
C GLN A 259 -35.68 -40.60 23.43
N ASN A 260 -35.70 -41.65 24.26
CA ASN A 260 -36.91 -42.35 24.72
C ASN A 260 -37.16 -42.24 26.25
N MET A 261 -36.83 -41.10 26.86
CA MET A 261 -37.15 -40.83 28.28
C MET A 261 -38.42 -39.97 28.41
N SER A 262 -39.34 -40.37 29.29
CA SER A 262 -40.59 -39.62 29.57
C SER A 262 -40.30 -38.29 30.26
N LYS A 263 -41.26 -37.35 30.26
CA LYS A 263 -41.09 -36.06 30.94
C LYS A 263 -41.01 -36.25 32.46
N GLU A 264 -41.79 -37.19 32.97
CA GLU A 264 -41.86 -37.59 34.37
C GLU A 264 -40.52 -38.17 34.84
N ASP A 265 -39.93 -39.08 34.05
CA ASP A 265 -38.62 -39.65 34.36
C ASP A 265 -37.51 -38.62 34.29
N LYS A 266 -37.55 -37.70 33.31
CA LYS A 266 -36.58 -36.59 33.21
C LYS A 266 -36.62 -35.75 34.50
N LEU A 267 -37.81 -35.35 34.94
CA LEU A 267 -37.98 -34.57 36.16
C LEU A 267 -37.48 -35.33 37.39
N PHE A 268 -37.84 -36.61 37.51
CA PHE A 268 -37.41 -37.46 38.63
C PHE A 268 -35.87 -37.60 38.70
N ASN A 269 -35.21 -37.86 37.57
CA ASN A 269 -33.75 -37.98 37.51
C ASN A 269 -33.05 -36.64 37.78
N PHE A 270 -33.62 -35.53 37.29
CA PHE A 270 -33.11 -34.19 37.57
C PHE A 270 -33.14 -33.86 39.06
N MET A 271 -34.29 -34.09 39.71
CA MET A 271 -34.45 -33.82 41.14
C MET A 271 -33.58 -34.75 42.00
N SER A 272 -33.40 -36.01 41.58
CA SER A 272 -32.58 -36.99 42.30
C SER A 272 -31.08 -36.68 42.28
N GLY A 273 -30.63 -35.90 41.29
CA GLY A 273 -29.23 -35.51 41.15
C GLY A 273 -28.89 -34.14 41.76
N LEU A 274 -29.91 -33.33 42.07
CA LEU A 274 -29.73 -32.01 42.67
C LEU A 274 -29.16 -32.10 44.08
N GLN A 275 -28.29 -31.16 44.45
CA GLN A 275 -27.82 -31.03 45.83
C GLN A 275 -28.80 -30.11 46.57
N THR A 276 -29.62 -30.69 47.45
CA THR A 276 -30.49 -29.96 48.39
C THR A 276 -29.76 -29.61 49.67
#